data_AF-A0A016SH71-F1
#
_entry.id   AF-A0A016SH71-F1
#
_cell.length_a   1.000
_cell.length_b   1.000
_cell.length_c   1.000
_cell.angle_alpha   90.00
_cell.angle_beta   90.00
_cell.angle_gamma   90.00
#
_symmetry.space_group_name_H-M   'P 1'
#
loop_
_entity.id
_entity.type
_entity.pdbx_description
1 polymer ?
#
loop_
_entity_poly.entity_id
_entity_poly.type
_entity_poly.pdbx_seq_one_letter_code
_entity_poly.pdbx_strand_id
1 'polypeptide(L)'
;MSSALELSICSKLKRTVTNARVTWRGSADGRLCAAHPVACLSMSLMTMVVLSYPTFTKFHLPANNPISIHWDDKPIMESGGKSEWSHGLSNTFLQQVEIRGAVEPWISLNLTSEQAVRGPISRAFLARKLILEHEDVDASCLQVISEDSHLGSMSQQRGCLLFDPTAFWEHSYDNFMDDSDVLSTIFSHDCSSTACFRDLFLGIPIALTGIKNTYRSNRKRSPAFFL
;
A
#
# COMPACT_ATOMS: atom_id res chain seq x y z
N MET A 1 27.30 30.18 71.43
CA MET A 1 26.12 30.48 70.57
C MET A 1 26.32 31.70 69.64
N SER A 2 27.57 32.07 69.30
CA SER A 2 27.84 33.31 68.54
C SER A 2 28.11 33.09 67.04
N SER A 3 28.14 31.84 66.57
CA SER A 3 28.54 31.49 65.20
C SER A 3 27.36 31.20 64.25
N ALA A 4 26.13 31.15 64.78
CA ALA A 4 24.92 30.84 64.00
C ALA A 4 24.20 32.11 63.47
N LEU A 5 24.46 33.29 64.07
CA LEU A 5 23.82 34.55 63.67
C LEU A 5 24.52 35.23 62.48
N GLU A 6 25.85 35.12 62.37
CA GLU A 6 26.63 35.70 61.25
C GLU A 6 26.34 35.04 59.89
N LEU A 7 26.11 33.71 59.87
CA LEU A 7 25.78 32.97 58.63
C LEU A 7 24.33 33.20 58.14
N SER A 8 23.43 33.59 59.03
CA SER A 8 22.03 33.93 58.68
C SER A 8 21.92 35.30 58.00
N ILE A 9 22.74 36.27 58.42
CA ILE A 9 22.75 37.62 57.85
C ILE A 9 23.39 37.63 56.46
N CYS A 10 24.49 36.89 56.27
CA CYS A 10 25.18 36.82 54.97
C CYS A 10 24.36 36.08 53.88
N SER A 11 23.58 35.05 54.26
CA SER A 11 22.71 34.32 53.32
C SER A 11 21.45 35.11 52.94
N LYS A 12 20.91 35.94 53.84
CA LYS A 12 19.81 36.86 53.51
C LYS A 12 20.26 37.98 52.57
N LEU A 13 21.45 38.55 52.78
CA LEU A 13 21.96 39.63 51.91
C LEU A 13 22.21 39.14 50.46
N LYS A 14 22.71 37.91 50.29
CA LYS A 14 23.00 37.32 48.97
C LYS A 14 21.73 36.94 48.19
N ARG A 15 20.66 36.52 48.87
CA ARG A 15 19.34 36.26 48.25
C ARG A 15 18.58 37.54 47.89
N THR A 16 18.71 38.62 48.67
CA THR A 16 18.12 39.91 48.31
C THR A 16 18.80 40.54 47.10
N VAL A 17 20.12 40.39 46.93
CA VAL A 17 20.84 40.98 45.78
C VAL A 17 20.56 40.24 44.47
N THR A 18 20.40 38.91 44.48
CA THR A 18 20.07 38.15 43.26
C THR A 18 18.60 38.28 42.87
N ASN A 19 17.66 38.27 43.82
CA ASN A 19 16.25 38.54 43.53
C ASN A 19 16.03 40.00 43.11
N ALA A 20 16.72 40.96 43.74
CA ALA A 20 16.69 42.34 43.28
C ALA A 20 17.23 42.46 41.86
N ARG A 21 18.35 41.82 41.51
CA ARG A 21 18.94 41.95 40.16
C ARG A 21 18.04 41.36 39.06
N VAL A 22 17.32 40.28 39.35
CA VAL A 22 16.32 39.69 38.43
C VAL A 22 15.06 40.56 38.35
N THR A 23 14.59 41.14 39.46
CA THR A 23 13.42 42.04 39.45
C THR A 23 13.75 43.42 38.88
N TRP A 24 14.95 43.98 39.07
CA TRP A 24 15.40 45.23 38.46
C TRP A 24 15.58 45.08 36.95
N ARG A 25 16.11 43.95 36.46
CA ARG A 25 16.24 43.68 35.03
C ARG A 25 14.88 43.44 34.37
N GLY A 26 14.03 42.60 34.95
CA GLY A 26 12.64 42.41 34.47
C GLY A 26 11.78 43.68 34.54
N SER A 27 11.96 44.52 35.57
CA SER A 27 11.25 45.81 35.68
C SER A 27 11.82 46.88 34.76
N ALA A 28 13.12 46.88 34.46
CA ALA A 28 13.72 47.80 33.50
C ALA A 28 13.32 47.44 32.06
N ASP A 29 13.38 46.17 31.71
CA ASP A 29 12.99 45.66 30.38
C ASP A 29 11.48 45.85 30.13
N GLY A 30 10.64 45.64 31.15
CA GLY A 30 9.20 45.91 31.08
C GLY A 30 8.86 47.41 30.98
N ARG A 31 9.61 48.29 31.66
CA ARG A 31 9.46 49.75 31.54
C ARG A 31 9.82 50.26 30.15
N LEU A 32 10.82 49.67 29.48
CA LEU A 32 11.22 50.03 28.12
C LEU A 32 10.15 49.66 27.08
N CYS A 33 9.54 48.48 27.20
CA CYS A 33 8.41 48.09 26.34
C CYS A 33 7.13 48.90 26.63
N ALA A 34 6.92 49.39 27.86
CA ALA A 34 5.80 50.26 28.20
C ALA A 34 6.01 51.73 27.73
N ALA A 35 7.25 52.23 27.75
CA ALA A 35 7.59 53.57 27.27
C ALA A 35 7.54 53.67 25.73
N HIS A 36 7.88 52.59 25.02
CA HIS A 36 7.86 52.54 23.56
C HIS A 36 7.14 51.27 23.05
N PRO A 37 5.81 51.20 23.17
CA PRO A 37 5.04 50.01 22.80
C PRO A 37 5.15 49.69 21.31
N VAL A 38 5.23 50.71 20.45
CA VAL A 38 5.35 50.55 19.00
C VAL A 38 6.68 49.88 18.62
N ALA A 39 7.80 50.27 19.23
CA ALA A 39 9.11 49.70 18.95
C ALA A 39 9.23 48.25 19.45
N CYS A 40 8.65 47.95 20.61
CA CYS A 40 8.63 46.60 21.16
C CYS A 40 7.77 45.65 20.29
N LEU A 41 6.59 46.11 19.84
CA LEU A 41 5.73 45.35 18.91
C LEU A 41 6.38 45.15 17.53
N SER A 42 7.04 46.17 16.97
CA SER A 42 7.70 46.05 15.67
C SER A 42 8.86 45.06 15.70
N MET A 43 9.64 45.06 16.78
CA MET A 43 10.73 44.10 16.95
C MET A 43 10.20 42.66 17.09
N SER A 44 9.12 42.47 17.86
CA SER A 44 8.48 41.15 17.98
C SER A 44 7.86 40.67 16.66
N LEU A 45 7.28 41.57 15.86
CA LEU A 45 6.73 41.22 14.55
C LEU A 45 7.85 40.83 13.59
N MET A 46 8.95 41.59 13.58
CA MET A 46 10.10 41.30 12.72
C MET A 46 10.77 39.98 13.08
N THR A 47 10.93 39.67 14.38
CA THR A 47 11.48 38.37 14.79
C THR A 47 10.55 37.22 14.40
N MET A 48 9.23 37.38 14.56
CA MET A 48 8.25 36.38 14.12
C MET A 48 8.33 36.14 12.60
N VAL A 49 8.45 37.19 11.80
CA VAL A 49 8.59 37.09 10.33
C VAL A 49 9.92 36.45 9.95
N VAL A 50 11.05 36.85 10.55
CA VAL A 50 12.38 36.29 10.26
C VAL A 50 12.45 34.81 10.64
N LEU A 51 11.83 34.40 11.74
CA LEU A 51 11.80 33.01 12.18
C LEU A 51 10.82 32.14 11.38
N SER A 52 9.72 32.73 10.85
CA SER A 52 8.74 32.00 10.02
C SER A 52 9.12 31.96 8.53
N TYR A 53 9.97 32.87 8.06
CA TYR A 53 10.49 32.89 6.69
C TYR A 53 11.17 31.59 6.23
N PRO A 54 12.09 30.97 7.01
CA PRO A 54 12.67 29.68 6.62
C PRO A 54 11.63 28.57 6.59
N THR A 55 10.63 28.61 7.48
CA THR A 55 9.52 27.67 7.41
C THR A 55 8.75 27.84 6.12
N PHE A 56 8.27 29.04 5.77
CA PHE A 56 7.49 29.24 4.55
C PHE A 56 8.25 28.90 3.25
N THR A 57 9.56 29.19 3.19
CA THR A 57 10.36 29.02 1.97
C THR A 57 11.02 27.65 1.83
N LYS A 58 11.20 26.91 2.93
CA LYS A 58 11.87 25.60 2.95
C LYS A 58 10.98 24.49 3.49
N PHE A 59 9.67 24.71 3.65
CA PHE A 59 8.72 23.66 3.99
C PHE A 59 8.52 22.70 2.82
N HIS A 60 9.49 21.82 2.64
CA HIS A 60 9.25 20.54 1.99
C HIS A 60 8.78 19.58 3.07
N LEU A 61 7.56 19.07 2.93
CA LEU A 61 7.12 17.93 3.74
C LEU A 61 8.12 16.78 3.48
N PRO A 62 8.89 16.33 4.49
CA PRO A 62 10.01 15.42 4.27
C PRO A 62 9.58 14.02 3.80
N ALA A 63 8.28 13.73 3.75
CA ALA A 63 7.76 12.45 3.32
C ALA A 63 6.28 12.57 2.97
N ASN A 64 5.91 12.27 1.73
CA ASN A 64 4.52 12.03 1.32
C ASN A 64 4.26 10.54 1.02
N ASN A 65 5.28 9.70 1.13
CA ASN A 65 5.18 8.27 0.90
C ASN A 65 5.45 7.51 2.21
N PRO A 66 4.66 6.46 2.53
CA PRO A 66 4.78 5.71 3.78
C PRO A 66 6.14 5.00 3.91
N ILE A 67 6.81 4.75 2.78
CA ILE A 67 8.13 4.11 2.76
C ILE A 67 9.19 5.05 3.36
N SER A 68 9.18 6.33 3.02
CA SER A 68 10.14 7.32 3.54
C SER A 68 9.98 7.62 5.04
N ILE A 69 8.82 7.30 5.63
CA ILE A 69 8.56 7.52 7.06
C ILE A 69 9.04 6.35 7.90
N HIS A 70 8.91 5.12 7.37
CA HIS A 70 9.18 3.89 8.12
C HIS A 70 10.55 3.26 7.82
N TRP A 71 11.23 3.66 6.74
CA TRP A 71 12.45 2.98 6.27
C TRP A 71 13.69 3.89 6.21
N ASP A 72 13.85 4.79 7.18
CA ASP A 72 15.08 5.59 7.35
C ASP A 72 16.32 4.72 7.68
N ASP A 73 16.09 3.50 8.15
CA ASP A 73 17.10 2.44 8.11
C ASP A 73 17.24 1.98 6.67
N LYS A 74 18.08 2.67 5.90
CA LYS A 74 18.66 2.09 4.69
C LYS A 74 19.07 0.66 5.06
N PRO A 75 18.49 -0.41 4.49
CA PRO A 75 19.13 -1.70 4.64
C PRO A 75 20.53 -1.46 4.10
N ILE A 76 21.53 -1.68 4.97
CA ILE A 76 22.91 -1.75 4.56
C ILE A 76 22.90 -2.81 3.47
N MET A 77 22.86 -2.34 2.23
CA MET A 77 23.22 -3.11 1.07
C MET A 77 24.70 -3.40 1.28
N GLU A 78 25.00 -4.39 2.11
CA GLU A 78 26.31 -5.01 2.14
C GLU A 78 26.62 -5.36 0.69
N SER A 79 27.81 -4.93 0.28
CA SER A 79 28.37 -5.10 -1.06
C SER A 79 28.70 -6.58 -1.37
N GLY A 80 27.92 -7.53 -0.83
CA GLY A 80 28.05 -8.96 -1.06
C GLY A 80 26.66 -9.56 -1.23
N GLY A 81 26.28 -9.83 -2.48
CA GLY A 81 25.10 -10.65 -2.78
C GLY A 81 23.86 -9.90 -3.29
N LYS A 82 23.99 -8.73 -3.90
CA LYS A 82 22.94 -8.27 -4.82
C LYS A 82 23.05 -9.02 -6.11
N SER A 83 22.19 -9.99 -6.28
CA SER A 83 21.99 -10.68 -7.55
C SER A 83 21.45 -9.69 -8.59
N GLU A 84 22.04 -9.72 -9.78
CA GLU A 84 21.86 -8.80 -10.91
C GLU A 84 20.39 -8.49 -11.29
N TRP A 85 19.46 -9.42 -11.04
CA TRP A 85 18.02 -9.21 -11.25
C TRP A 85 17.41 -8.10 -10.37
N SER A 86 17.98 -7.82 -9.20
CA SER A 86 17.50 -6.78 -8.28
C SER A 86 17.91 -5.36 -8.69
N HIS A 87 18.84 -5.22 -9.63
CA HIS A 87 19.24 -3.92 -10.17
C HIS A 87 18.31 -3.41 -11.29
N GLY A 88 17.38 -4.25 -11.78
CA GLY A 88 16.61 -3.99 -13.00
C GLY A 88 15.08 -3.95 -12.86
N LEU A 89 14.48 -4.35 -11.73
CA LEU A 89 13.03 -4.16 -11.54
C LEU A 89 12.73 -2.70 -11.18
N SER A 90 12.81 -1.85 -12.19
CA SER A 90 12.26 -0.50 -12.17
C SER A 90 10.73 -0.58 -12.00
N ASN A 91 10.23 -0.13 -10.85
CA ASN A 91 8.88 0.39 -10.63
C ASN A 91 7.70 -0.43 -11.20
N THR A 92 7.74 -1.76 -11.16
CA THR A 92 6.56 -2.57 -11.51
C THR A 92 5.61 -2.59 -10.31
N PHE A 93 4.44 -1.98 -10.46
CA PHE A 93 3.37 -2.04 -9.47
C PHE A 93 2.50 -3.27 -9.73
N LEU A 94 2.33 -4.10 -8.69
CA LEU A 94 1.36 -5.19 -8.71
C LEU A 94 0.07 -4.69 -8.09
N GLN A 95 -0.99 -4.62 -8.88
CA GLN A 95 -2.34 -4.36 -8.41
C GLN A 95 -3.12 -5.68 -8.43
N GLN A 96 -3.80 -5.97 -7.32
CA GLN A 96 -4.50 -7.23 -7.12
C GLN A 96 -5.94 -6.96 -6.69
N VAL A 97 -6.90 -7.54 -7.40
CA VAL A 97 -8.33 -7.43 -7.15
C VAL A 97 -8.86 -8.78 -6.72
N GLU A 98 -9.43 -8.85 -5.52
CA GLU A 98 -10.03 -10.09 -5.02
C GLU A 98 -11.51 -10.19 -5.39
N ILE A 99 -11.89 -11.27 -6.06
CA ILE A 99 -13.28 -11.58 -6.36
C ILE A 99 -13.69 -12.76 -5.47
N ARG A 100 -14.65 -12.48 -4.57
CA ARG A 100 -15.23 -13.49 -3.68
C ARG A 100 -16.68 -13.76 -4.08
N GLY A 101 -16.98 -15.01 -4.40
CA GLY A 101 -18.34 -15.49 -4.52
C GLY A 101 -18.84 -16.01 -3.18
N ALA A 102 -20.11 -15.80 -2.84
CA ALA A 102 -20.77 -16.52 -1.76
C ALA A 102 -21.79 -17.47 -2.38
N VAL A 103 -21.58 -18.77 -2.21
CA VAL A 103 -22.48 -19.80 -2.71
C VAL A 103 -23.26 -20.36 -1.54
N GLU A 104 -24.57 -20.10 -1.56
CA GLU A 104 -25.52 -20.68 -0.64
C GLU A 104 -25.84 -22.13 -1.03
N PRO A 105 -26.14 -23.00 -0.05
CA PRO A 105 -26.44 -24.41 -0.32
C PRO A 105 -27.64 -24.52 -1.27
N TRP A 106 -27.39 -25.07 -2.45
CA TRP A 106 -28.43 -25.27 -3.47
C TRP A 106 -29.05 -26.67 -3.35
N ILE A 107 -30.32 -26.76 -3.76
CA ILE A 107 -31.02 -28.03 -3.91
C ILE A 107 -30.43 -28.71 -5.15
N SER A 108 -29.88 -29.91 -4.99
CA SER A 108 -29.18 -30.67 -6.05
C SER A 108 -30.05 -31.03 -7.27
N LEU A 109 -31.37 -30.82 -7.18
CA LEU A 109 -32.32 -31.01 -8.28
C LEU A 109 -32.28 -29.87 -9.33
N ASN A 110 -31.88 -28.66 -8.94
CA ASN A 110 -32.00 -27.47 -9.80
C ASN A 110 -30.66 -26.85 -10.21
N LEU A 111 -29.58 -27.16 -9.49
CA LEU A 111 -28.27 -26.54 -9.69
C LEU A 111 -27.15 -27.58 -9.57
N THR A 112 -26.20 -27.53 -10.51
CA THR A 112 -24.99 -28.35 -10.44
C THR A 112 -23.90 -27.62 -9.65
N SER A 113 -22.94 -28.37 -9.10
CA SER A 113 -21.81 -27.77 -8.39
C SER A 113 -20.89 -26.91 -9.26
N GLU A 114 -20.93 -27.14 -10.57
CA GLU A 114 -20.26 -26.32 -11.57
C GLU A 114 -20.90 -24.93 -11.67
N GLN A 115 -22.23 -24.85 -11.72
CA GLN A 115 -22.96 -23.57 -11.79
C GLN A 115 -22.66 -22.64 -10.60
N ALA A 116 -22.38 -23.23 -9.43
CA ALA A 116 -21.91 -22.50 -8.24
C ALA A 116 -20.55 -21.79 -8.44
N VAL A 117 -19.66 -22.35 -9.25
CA VAL A 117 -18.34 -21.77 -9.57
C VAL A 117 -18.43 -20.83 -10.79
N ARG A 118 -19.33 -21.15 -11.73
CA ARG A 118 -19.57 -20.37 -12.95
C ARG A 118 -20.00 -18.93 -12.65
N GLY A 119 -20.87 -18.74 -11.66
CA GLY A 119 -21.33 -17.40 -11.25
C GLY A 119 -20.18 -16.46 -10.85
N PRO A 120 -19.35 -16.82 -9.86
CA PRO A 120 -18.17 -16.05 -9.50
C PRO A 120 -17.21 -15.80 -10.68
N ILE A 121 -16.85 -16.84 -11.44
CA ILE A 121 -15.92 -16.71 -12.57
C ILE A 121 -16.45 -15.76 -13.66
N SER A 122 -17.76 -15.76 -13.92
CA SER A 122 -18.37 -14.81 -14.87
C SER A 122 -18.11 -13.35 -14.51
N ARG A 123 -17.93 -13.03 -13.22
CA ARG A 123 -17.59 -11.68 -12.75
C ARG A 123 -16.15 -11.29 -13.06
N ALA A 124 -15.25 -12.25 -13.24
CA ALA A 124 -13.88 -11.98 -13.66
C ALA A 124 -13.83 -11.40 -15.09
N PHE A 125 -14.67 -11.90 -16.00
CA PHE A 125 -14.80 -11.34 -17.36
C PHE A 125 -15.26 -9.89 -17.33
N LEU A 126 -16.25 -9.57 -16.48
CA LEU A 126 -16.70 -8.20 -16.29
C LEU A 126 -15.60 -7.32 -15.69
N ALA A 127 -14.90 -7.79 -14.66
CA ALA A 127 -13.82 -7.06 -14.02
C ALA A 127 -12.67 -6.77 -14.99
N ARG A 128 -12.23 -7.77 -15.76
CA ARG A 128 -11.22 -7.63 -16.81
C ARG A 128 -11.63 -6.56 -17.82
N LYS A 129 -12.87 -6.61 -18.31
CA LYS A 129 -13.39 -5.60 -19.25
C LYS A 129 -13.30 -4.19 -18.66
N LEU A 130 -13.77 -4.00 -17.42
CA LEU A 130 -13.76 -2.68 -16.77
C LEU A 130 -12.35 -2.14 -16.53
N ILE A 131 -11.38 -3.01 -16.25
CA ILE A 131 -9.98 -2.62 -16.06
C ILE A 131 -9.36 -2.22 -17.40
N LEU A 132 -9.53 -3.03 -18.44
CA LEU A 132 -8.95 -2.75 -19.76
C LEU A 132 -9.64 -1.59 -20.50
N GLU A 133 -10.89 -1.28 -20.17
CA GLU A 133 -11.62 -0.13 -20.73
C GLU A 133 -11.09 1.22 -20.19
N HIS A 134 -10.26 1.20 -19.14
CA HIS A 134 -9.72 2.42 -18.55
C HIS A 134 -8.57 2.99 -19.39
N GLU A 135 -8.68 4.27 -19.79
CA GLU A 135 -7.79 4.90 -20.78
C GLU A 135 -6.29 4.85 -20.41
N ASP A 136 -5.97 4.90 -19.12
CA ASP A 136 -4.57 4.95 -18.64
C ASP A 136 -3.89 3.58 -18.54
N VAL A 137 -4.65 2.48 -18.64
CA VAL A 137 -4.13 1.13 -18.42
C VAL A 137 -3.20 0.71 -19.55
N ASP A 138 -3.57 0.95 -20.81
CA ASP A 138 -2.74 0.59 -21.96
C ASP A 138 -1.39 1.33 -21.99
N ALA A 139 -1.34 2.55 -21.44
CA ALA A 139 -0.14 3.37 -21.36
C ALA A 139 0.79 2.99 -20.19
N SER A 140 0.24 2.42 -19.13
CA SER A 140 0.96 2.19 -17.85
C SER A 140 1.23 0.71 -17.56
N CYS A 141 0.60 -0.20 -18.29
CA CYS A 141 0.72 -1.64 -18.05
C CYS A 141 2.05 -2.20 -18.57
N LEU A 142 2.47 -3.30 -17.96
CA LEU A 142 3.61 -4.07 -18.45
C LEU A 142 3.20 -4.82 -19.73
N GLN A 143 3.71 -4.39 -20.88
CA GLN A 143 3.42 -5.06 -22.15
C GLN A 143 4.26 -6.32 -22.31
N VAL A 144 3.62 -7.44 -22.64
CA VAL A 144 4.32 -8.67 -23.02
C VAL A 144 4.31 -8.81 -24.53
N ILE A 145 5.50 -8.91 -25.11
CA ILE A 145 5.69 -9.27 -26.51
C ILE A 145 6.23 -10.70 -26.52
N SER A 146 5.36 -11.68 -26.75
CA SER A 146 5.82 -13.05 -26.99
C SER A 146 6.16 -13.22 -28.47
N GLU A 147 7.43 -13.46 -28.79
CA GLU A 147 7.87 -13.88 -30.12
C GLU A 147 7.74 -15.41 -30.33
N ASP A 148 7.56 -16.18 -29.26
CA ASP A 148 7.57 -17.64 -29.30
C ASP A 148 6.17 -18.26 -29.38
N SER A 149 5.90 -18.89 -30.53
CA SER A 149 4.71 -19.70 -30.83
C SER A 149 4.65 -21.05 -30.09
N HIS A 150 5.60 -21.33 -29.18
CA HIS A 150 5.73 -22.60 -28.48
C HIS A 150 4.90 -22.68 -27.18
N LEU A 151 4.42 -21.54 -26.66
CA LEU A 151 3.40 -21.49 -25.62
C LEU A 151 2.03 -21.47 -26.32
N GLY A 152 1.62 -22.63 -26.86
CA GLY A 152 0.49 -22.78 -27.77
C GLY A 152 -0.80 -22.12 -27.28
N SER A 153 -1.52 -21.47 -28.20
CA SER A 153 -2.81 -20.71 -28.13
C SER A 153 -3.12 -19.79 -26.93
N MET A 154 -2.47 -19.99 -25.78
CA MET A 154 -2.54 -19.22 -24.54
C MET A 154 -1.52 -18.07 -24.48
N SER A 155 -0.77 -17.84 -25.56
CA SER A 155 0.03 -16.63 -25.72
C SER A 155 -0.92 -15.43 -25.66
N GLN A 156 -0.78 -14.62 -24.61
CA GLN A 156 -1.39 -13.29 -24.55
C GLN A 156 -0.96 -12.55 -25.82
N GLN A 157 -1.88 -12.49 -26.79
CA GLN A 157 -1.72 -11.66 -27.98
C GLN A 157 -1.40 -10.25 -27.50
N ARG A 158 -0.24 -9.72 -27.91
CA ARG A 158 0.24 -8.34 -27.71
C ARG A 158 -0.67 -7.47 -26.85
N GLY A 159 -0.34 -7.30 -25.58
CA GLY A 159 -1.17 -6.50 -24.67
C GLY A 159 -0.60 -6.37 -23.27
N CYS A 160 -1.38 -5.74 -22.39
CA CYS A 160 -1.08 -5.63 -20.97
C CYS A 160 -1.01 -7.00 -20.29
N LEU A 161 0.04 -7.21 -19.49
CA LEU A 161 0.15 -8.38 -18.61
C LEU A 161 -0.95 -8.34 -17.55
N LEU A 162 -1.92 -9.24 -17.68
CA LEU A 162 -2.98 -9.43 -16.69
C LEU A 162 -3.13 -10.93 -16.40
N PHE A 163 -3.07 -11.29 -15.12
CA PHE A 163 -3.29 -12.67 -14.67
C PHE A 163 -4.69 -12.80 -14.12
N ASP A 164 -5.53 -13.56 -14.81
CA ASP A 164 -6.93 -13.65 -14.42
C ASP A 164 -7.54 -14.98 -14.88
N PRO A 165 -8.63 -15.43 -14.24
CA PRO A 165 -9.21 -16.74 -14.53
C PRO A 165 -9.87 -16.82 -15.91
N THR A 166 -10.07 -15.70 -16.63
CA THR A 166 -10.62 -15.76 -17.98
C THR A 166 -9.62 -16.31 -19.00
N ALA A 167 -8.33 -16.38 -18.64
CA ALA A 167 -7.29 -16.98 -19.47
C ALA A 167 -7.56 -18.46 -19.81
N PHE A 168 -8.29 -19.20 -18.96
CA PHE A 168 -8.68 -20.59 -19.25
C PHE A 168 -9.56 -20.72 -20.50
N TRP A 169 -10.27 -19.66 -20.89
CA TRP A 169 -11.17 -19.62 -22.05
C TRP A 169 -10.71 -18.61 -23.10
N GLU A 170 -9.40 -18.33 -23.17
CA GLU A 170 -8.81 -17.39 -24.12
C GLU A 170 -9.45 -15.99 -24.04
N HIS A 171 -9.87 -15.59 -22.83
CA HIS A 171 -10.57 -14.33 -22.56
C HIS A 171 -11.92 -14.16 -23.31
N SER A 172 -12.46 -15.22 -23.92
CA SER A 172 -13.75 -15.23 -24.60
C SER A 172 -14.88 -15.63 -23.65
N TYR A 173 -15.86 -14.75 -23.50
CA TYR A 173 -17.05 -15.04 -22.69
C TYR A 173 -17.91 -16.13 -23.33
N ASP A 174 -17.97 -16.19 -24.65
CA ASP A 174 -18.77 -17.18 -25.38
C ASP A 174 -18.18 -18.59 -25.16
N ASN A 175 -16.86 -18.74 -25.25
CA ASN A 175 -16.18 -20.02 -24.96
C ASN A 175 -16.45 -20.50 -23.53
N PHE A 176 -16.52 -19.56 -22.57
CA PHE A 176 -16.86 -19.87 -21.19
C PHE A 176 -18.33 -20.29 -21.00
N MET A 177 -19.25 -19.73 -21.77
CA MET A 177 -20.68 -20.08 -21.71
C MET A 177 -20.97 -21.40 -22.41
N ASP A 178 -20.22 -21.72 -23.47
CA ASP A 178 -20.34 -22.97 -24.22
C ASP A 178 -19.62 -24.15 -23.54
N ASP A 179 -18.72 -23.90 -22.58
CA ASP A 179 -18.05 -24.94 -21.81
C ASP A 179 -19.06 -25.81 -21.05
N SER A 180 -18.99 -27.13 -21.23
CA SER A 180 -19.87 -28.09 -20.57
C SER A 180 -19.42 -28.47 -19.16
N ASP A 181 -18.13 -28.30 -18.83
CA ASP A 181 -17.58 -28.62 -17.52
C ASP A 181 -16.40 -27.69 -17.17
N VAL A 182 -16.76 -26.52 -16.64
CA VAL A 182 -15.84 -25.48 -16.17
C VAL A 182 -14.81 -26.00 -15.16
N LEU A 183 -15.18 -27.00 -14.34
CA LEU A 183 -14.24 -27.56 -13.35
C LEU A 183 -13.17 -28.38 -14.06
N SER A 184 -13.56 -29.23 -15.01
CA SER A 184 -12.61 -30.03 -15.78
C SER A 184 -11.59 -29.14 -16.51
N THR A 185 -12.02 -28.03 -17.10
CA THR A 185 -11.15 -27.05 -17.79
C THR A 185 -10.13 -26.40 -16.86
N ILE A 186 -10.54 -26.05 -15.63
CA ILE A 186 -9.61 -25.51 -14.62
C ILE A 186 -8.59 -26.59 -14.19
N PHE A 187 -9.05 -27.83 -13.99
CA PHE A 187 -8.20 -28.91 -13.49
C PHE A 187 -7.38 -29.64 -14.56
N SER A 188 -7.67 -29.45 -15.85
CA SER A 188 -6.99 -30.10 -16.98
C SER A 188 -5.61 -29.53 -17.27
N HIS A 189 -5.31 -28.31 -16.79
CA HIS A 189 -4.05 -27.65 -17.08
C HIS A 189 -2.89 -28.30 -16.30
N ASP A 190 -1.84 -28.65 -17.05
CA ASP A 190 -0.64 -29.29 -16.53
C ASP A 190 0.08 -28.38 -15.51
N CYS A 191 0.40 -28.97 -14.36
CA CYS A 191 1.28 -28.34 -13.38
C CYS A 191 2.72 -28.80 -13.64
N SER A 192 3.65 -27.86 -13.74
CA SER A 192 5.09 -28.18 -13.67
C SER A 192 5.50 -28.47 -12.22
N SER A 193 6.70 -29.02 -12.02
CA SER A 193 7.24 -29.33 -10.68
C SER A 193 7.43 -28.09 -9.79
N THR A 194 7.53 -26.90 -10.40
CA THR A 194 7.81 -25.64 -9.70
C THR A 194 6.61 -24.69 -9.62
N ALA A 195 5.66 -24.76 -10.57
CA ALA A 195 4.50 -23.88 -10.61
C ALA A 195 3.34 -24.52 -11.40
N CYS A 196 2.11 -24.23 -10.98
CA CYS A 196 0.92 -24.61 -11.73
C CYS A 196 0.31 -23.38 -12.40
N PHE A 197 0.10 -23.42 -13.72
CA PHE A 197 -0.53 -22.32 -14.47
C PHE A 197 -1.93 -21.97 -13.95
N ARG A 198 -2.67 -22.97 -13.46
CA ARG A 198 -3.95 -22.75 -12.78
C ARG A 198 -3.82 -21.80 -11.59
N ASP A 199 -2.82 -21.99 -10.75
CA ASP A 199 -2.63 -21.18 -9.55
C ASP A 199 -2.19 -19.76 -9.91
N LEU A 200 -1.46 -19.61 -11.03
CA LEU A 200 -1.10 -18.31 -11.59
C LEU A 200 -2.33 -17.54 -12.09
N PHE A 201 -3.23 -18.17 -12.86
CA PHE A 201 -4.44 -17.50 -13.35
C PHE A 201 -5.49 -17.22 -12.27
N LEU A 202 -5.52 -18.04 -11.21
CA LEU A 202 -6.39 -17.78 -10.06
C LEU A 202 -5.79 -16.75 -9.08
N GLY A 203 -4.51 -16.40 -9.25
CA GLY A 203 -3.74 -15.53 -8.35
C GLY A 203 -3.54 -16.08 -6.94
N ILE A 204 -4.02 -17.29 -6.67
CA ILE A 204 -3.80 -18.05 -5.43
C ILE A 204 -3.77 -19.56 -5.69
N PRO A 205 -3.10 -20.31 -4.80
CA PRO A 205 -3.16 -21.77 -4.82
C PRO A 205 -4.61 -22.28 -4.81
N ILE A 206 -4.92 -23.24 -5.68
CA ILE A 206 -6.25 -23.85 -5.81
C ILE A 206 -6.82 -24.34 -4.46
N ALA A 207 -5.95 -24.80 -3.55
CA ALA A 207 -6.33 -25.24 -2.21
C ALA A 207 -6.99 -24.14 -1.36
N LEU A 208 -6.64 -22.87 -1.59
CA LEU A 208 -7.16 -21.70 -0.87
C LEU A 208 -8.38 -21.08 -1.55
N THR A 209 -8.58 -21.33 -2.84
CA THR A 209 -9.71 -20.77 -3.61
C THR A 209 -11.06 -21.31 -3.16
N GLY A 210 -11.10 -22.48 -2.52
CA GLY A 210 -12.34 -23.18 -2.19
C GLY A 210 -12.97 -23.96 -3.36
N ILE A 211 -12.36 -23.94 -4.55
CA ILE A 211 -12.75 -24.71 -5.73
C ILE A 211 -12.19 -26.14 -5.64
N LYS A 212 -13.04 -27.15 -5.89
CA LYS A 212 -12.64 -28.57 -5.88
C LYS A 212 -12.99 -29.24 -7.19
N ASN A 213 -12.17 -30.22 -7.59
CA ASN A 213 -12.39 -31.01 -8.81
C ASN A 213 -13.73 -31.76 -8.75
N THR A 214 -14.08 -32.31 -7.58
CA THR A 214 -15.39 -32.95 -7.37
C THR A 214 -16.01 -32.47 -6.07
N TYR A 215 -17.32 -32.22 -6.10
CA TYR A 215 -18.09 -31.83 -4.93
C TYR A 215 -18.93 -33.00 -4.44
N ARG A 216 -18.65 -33.48 -3.23
CA ARG A 216 -19.42 -34.55 -2.56
C ARG A 216 -20.57 -34.05 -1.69
N SER A 217 -20.66 -32.73 -1.42
CA SER A 217 -21.74 -32.16 -0.59
C SER A 217 -22.04 -30.70 -0.95
N ASN A 218 -23.32 -30.32 -0.85
CA ASN A 218 -23.83 -28.96 -1.07
C ASN A 218 -23.74 -28.12 0.21
N ARG A 219 -22.53 -27.89 0.69
CA ARG A 219 -22.28 -26.97 1.81
C ARG A 219 -22.12 -25.54 1.31
N LYS A 220 -22.44 -24.57 2.18
CA LYS A 220 -22.11 -23.16 1.98
C LYS A 220 -20.61 -23.01 1.70
N ARG A 221 -20.25 -22.24 0.66
CA ARG A 221 -18.87 -22.02 0.25
C ARG A 221 -18.65 -20.58 -0.18
N SER A 222 -17.41 -20.13 -0.09
CA SER A 222 -16.99 -18.82 -0.55
C SER A 222 -15.81 -18.95 -1.52
N PRO A 223 -16.03 -19.31 -2.79
CA PRO A 223 -14.94 -19.34 -3.76
C PRO A 223 -14.29 -17.96 -3.88
N ALA A 224 -12.97 -17.92 -3.83
CA ALA A 224 -12.18 -16.70 -3.96
C ALA A 224 -11.08 -16.90 -4.99
N PHE A 225 -10.75 -15.83 -5.72
CA PHE A 225 -9.61 -15.77 -6.64
C PHE A 225 -9.23 -14.30 -6.82
N PHE A 226 -8.03 -14.10 -7.36
CA PHE A 226 -7.47 -12.78 -7.60
C PHE A 226 -7.28 -12.52 -9.09
N LEU A 227 -7.29 -11.25 -9.42
CA LEU A 227 -7.13 -10.67 -10.73
C LEU A 227 -6.10 -9.54 -10.67
#